data_AF-A0A1M5P6I2-F1
#
_entry.id   AF-A0A1M5P6I2-F1
#
_cell.length_a   1.000
_cell.length_b   1.000
_cell.length_c   1.000
_cell.angle_alpha   90.00
_cell.angle_beta   90.00
_cell.angle_gamma   90.00
#
_symmetry.space_group_name_H-M   'P 1'
#
loop_
_entity.id
_entity.type
_entity.pdbx_description
1 polymer ?
#
loop_
_entity_poly.entity_id
_entity_poly.type
_entity_poly.pdbx_seq_one_letter_code
_entity_poly.pdbx_strand_id
1 'polypeptide(L)'
;MSQPLKTTSYCNLLARGTVQSGEEIYAIEKIYIHDLQQEEIRFAWYKEQDGKIRFVPRPLDLPEKDLFHLIAHGFESGVFSDEFRENLKRIV
;
A
#
# COMPACT_ATOMS: atom_id res chain seq x y z
N MET A 1 -13.44 -13.09 10.43
CA MET A 1 -12.52 -12.75 9.32
C MET A 1 -13.29 -11.85 8.36
N SER A 2 -12.83 -10.63 8.12
CA SER A 2 -13.46 -9.69 7.18
C SER A 2 -13.32 -10.20 5.73
N GLN A 3 -14.31 -9.93 4.89
CA GLN A 3 -14.24 -10.28 3.47
C GLN A 3 -13.22 -9.40 2.73
N PRO A 4 -12.47 -9.94 1.75
CA PRO A 4 -11.51 -9.17 0.98
C PRO A 4 -12.20 -8.14 0.09
N LEU A 5 -11.59 -6.95 -0.06
CA LEU A 5 -12.04 -5.86 -0.93
C LEU A 5 -12.00 -6.26 -2.41
N LYS A 6 -11.04 -7.10 -2.78
CA LYS A 6 -10.89 -7.65 -4.14
C LYS A 6 -10.08 -8.94 -4.09
N THR A 7 -10.50 -9.94 -4.86
CA THR A 7 -9.74 -11.18 -5.04
C THR A 7 -9.25 -11.27 -6.48
N THR A 8 -8.00 -11.67 -6.64
CA THR A 8 -7.36 -11.97 -7.93
C THR A 8 -6.81 -13.40 -7.89
N SER A 9 -6.32 -13.94 -9.00
CA SER A 9 -5.64 -15.25 -8.97
C SER A 9 -4.40 -15.26 -8.06
N TYR A 10 -3.72 -14.10 -7.94
CA TYR A 10 -2.47 -13.97 -7.19
C TYR A 10 -2.67 -13.70 -5.68
N CYS A 11 -3.62 -12.83 -5.34
CA CYS A 11 -3.80 -12.37 -3.96
C CYS A 11 -5.21 -11.87 -3.66
N ASN A 12 -5.52 -11.82 -2.36
CA ASN A 12 -6.66 -11.12 -1.80
C ASN A 12 -6.22 -9.73 -1.30
N LEU A 13 -6.89 -8.66 -1.75
CA LEU A 13 -6.75 -7.32 -1.19
C LEU A 13 -7.60 -7.20 0.07
N LEU A 14 -6.98 -7.00 1.22
CA LEU A 14 -7.64 -6.97 2.52
C LEU A 14 -7.96 -5.54 2.98
N ALA A 15 -7.04 -4.60 2.73
CA ALA A 15 -7.22 -3.19 3.04
C ALA A 15 -6.42 -2.33 2.06
N ARG A 16 -6.84 -1.08 1.89
CA ARG A 16 -6.20 -0.12 0.98
C ARG A 16 -6.33 1.30 1.52
N GLY A 17 -5.23 2.04 1.57
CA GLY A 17 -5.23 3.50 1.68
C GLY A 17 -4.83 4.10 0.33
N THR A 18 -5.47 5.21 -0.09
CA THR A 18 -5.18 5.87 -1.37
C THR A 18 -4.98 7.37 -1.24
N VAL A 19 -4.13 7.93 -2.08
CA VAL A 19 -3.97 9.38 -2.29
C VAL A 19 -4.10 9.67 -3.79
N GLN A 20 -4.92 10.66 -4.13
CA GLN A 20 -5.05 11.14 -5.51
C GLN A 20 -4.18 12.38 -5.73
N SER A 21 -3.44 12.40 -6.83
CA SER A 21 -2.62 13.53 -7.27
C SER A 21 -2.81 13.76 -8.76
N GLY A 22 -3.67 14.71 -9.13
CA GLY A 22 -4.09 14.88 -10.52
C GLY A 22 -4.86 13.65 -11.02
N GLU A 23 -4.39 13.06 -12.11
CA GLU A 23 -4.95 11.85 -12.76
C GLU A 23 -4.37 10.54 -12.18
N GLU A 24 -3.48 10.63 -11.20
CA GLU A 24 -2.79 9.48 -10.63
C GLU A 24 -3.33 9.09 -9.26
N ILE A 25 -3.37 7.80 -9.00
CA ILE A 25 -3.80 7.23 -7.72
C ILE A 25 -2.67 6.37 -7.15
N TYR A 26 -2.16 6.79 -6.00
CA TYR A 26 -1.20 6.04 -5.21
C TYR A 26 -1.92 5.26 -4.13
N ALA A 27 -1.47 4.05 -3.85
CA ALA A 27 -2.06 3.21 -2.83
C ALA A 27 -1.00 2.47 -2.00
N ILE A 28 -1.30 2.31 -0.71
CA ILE A 28 -0.69 1.31 0.16
C ILE A 28 -1.74 0.23 0.42
N GLU A 29 -1.41 -1.01 0.09
CA GLU A 29 -2.33 -2.13 0.13
C GLU A 29 -1.85 -3.20 1.10
N LYS A 30 -2.77 -3.69 1.93
CA LYS A 30 -2.58 -4.94 2.66
C LYS A 30 -3.16 -6.06 1.81
N ILE A 31 -2.33 -7.00 1.42
CA ILE A 31 -2.71 -8.12 0.57
C ILE A 31 -2.38 -9.45 1.25
N TYR A 32 -3.11 -10.51 0.92
CA TYR A 32 -2.78 -11.88 1.28
C TYR A 32 -2.40 -12.65 0.03
N ILE A 33 -1.14 -13.10 -0.03
CA ILE A 33 -0.62 -13.86 -1.17
C ILE A 33 -1.03 -15.32 -1.03
N HIS A 34 -1.70 -15.88 -2.03
CA HIS A 34 -2.24 -17.24 -1.97
C HIS A 34 -1.14 -18.30 -1.83
N ASP A 35 -0.11 -18.22 -2.68
CA ASP A 35 0.93 -19.24 -2.76
C ASP A 35 1.87 -19.22 -1.54
N LEU A 36 2.05 -18.05 -0.91
CA LEU A 36 2.91 -17.86 0.25
C LEU A 36 2.14 -17.90 1.57
N GLN A 37 0.81 -17.91 1.51
CA GLN A 37 -0.11 -17.93 2.65
C GLN A 37 0.16 -16.85 3.72
N GLN A 38 0.64 -15.67 3.29
CA GLN A 38 1.02 -14.58 4.20
C GLN A 38 0.44 -13.24 3.78
N GLU A 39 0.31 -12.34 4.76
CA GLU A 39 -0.05 -10.95 4.51
C GLU A 39 1.20 -10.13 4.17
N GLU A 40 1.10 -9.28 3.16
CA GLU A 40 2.16 -8.37 2.72
C GLU A 40 1.64 -6.94 2.59
N ILE A 41 2.55 -5.98 2.69
CA ILE A 41 2.29 -4.57 2.37
C ILE A 41 2.86 -4.28 0.99
N ARG A 42 1.98 -3.87 0.07
CA ARG A 42 2.34 -3.49 -1.29
C ARG A 42 2.15 -1.99 -1.47
N PHE A 43 3.16 -1.32 -1.99
CA PHE A 43 2.98 -0.03 -2.65
C PHE A 43 2.42 -0.27 -4.05
N ALA A 44 1.33 0.38 -4.40
CA ALA A 44 0.61 0.22 -5.64
C ALA A 44 0.38 1.58 -6.31
N TRP A 45 0.49 1.61 -7.63
CA TRP A 45 0.23 2.80 -8.45
C TRP A 45 -0.75 2.43 -9.54
N TYR A 46 -1.74 3.30 -9.69
CA TYR A 46 -2.77 3.18 -10.69
C TYR A 46 -2.84 4.46 -11.52
N LYS A 47 -3.06 4.27 -12.82
CA LYS A 47 -3.38 5.37 -13.74
C LYS A 47 -4.80 5.24 -14.22
N GLU A 48 -5.52 6.35 -14.23
CA GLU A 48 -6.78 6.46 -14.96
C GLU A 48 -6.48 6.83 -16.41
N GLN A 49 -6.91 6.00 -17.35
CA GLN A 49 -6.79 6.26 -18.77
C GLN A 49 -8.11 5.87 -19.44
N ASP A 50 -8.74 6.84 -20.11
CA ASP A 50 -10.03 6.66 -20.79
C ASP A 50 -11.14 6.13 -19.85
N GLY A 51 -11.20 6.65 -18.61
CA GLY A 51 -12.16 6.23 -17.59
C GLY A 51 -11.93 4.84 -17.01
N LYS A 52 -10.76 4.23 -17.27
CA LYS A 52 -10.37 2.92 -16.74
C LYS A 52 -9.15 3.02 -15.85
N ILE A 53 -9.24 2.44 -14.66
CA ILE A 53 -8.14 2.35 -13.69
C ILE A 53 -7.26 1.13 -14.04
N ARG A 54 -5.99 1.37 -14.37
CA ARG A 54 -5.01 0.32 -14.69
C ARG A 54 -3.91 0.27 -13.64
N PHE A 55 -3.58 -0.95 -13.20
CA PHE A 55 -2.44 -1.22 -12.31
C PHE A 55 -1.12 -1.13 -13.08
N VAL A 56 -0.12 -0.44 -12.53
CA VAL A 56 1.22 -0.36 -13.12
C VAL A 56 2.19 -1.26 -12.33
N PRO A 57 2.79 -2.29 -12.96
CA PRO A 57 3.78 -3.14 -12.29
C PRO A 57 5.08 -2.37 -12.02
N ARG A 58 5.69 -2.59 -10.84
CA ARG A 58 6.82 -1.83 -10.25
C ARG A 58 6.49 -0.36 -9.94
N PRO A 59 5.54 -0.12 -9.03
CA PRO A 59 4.93 1.20 -8.87
C PRO A 59 5.72 2.20 -8.01
N LEU A 60 6.78 1.80 -7.30
CA LEU A 60 7.50 2.71 -6.40
C LEU A 60 8.96 2.29 -6.15
N ASP A 61 9.87 2.81 -6.97
CA ASP A 61 11.31 2.81 -6.71
C ASP A 61 11.70 4.23 -6.26
N LEU A 62 12.08 4.41 -4.99
CA LEU A 62 12.46 5.71 -4.42
C LEU A 62 13.90 5.71 -3.92
N PRO A 63 14.62 6.83 -4.09
CA PRO A 63 15.82 7.10 -3.30
C PRO A 63 15.49 7.05 -1.80
N GLU A 64 16.45 6.60 -0.99
CA GLU A 64 16.30 6.41 0.47
C GLU A 64 15.73 7.65 1.18
N LYS A 65 16.17 8.85 0.77
CA LYS A 65 15.67 10.13 1.28
C LYS A 65 14.16 10.33 1.05
N ASP A 66 13.67 9.93 -0.12
CA ASP A 66 12.27 10.13 -0.50
C ASP A 66 11.37 9.06 0.10
N LEU A 67 11.90 7.83 0.24
CA LEU A 67 11.25 6.78 1.01
C LEU A 67 11.10 7.17 2.49
N PHE A 68 12.13 7.79 3.08
CA PHE A 68 12.07 8.30 4.44
C PHE A 68 10.95 9.34 4.63
N HIS A 69 10.86 10.34 3.74
CA HIS A 69 9.79 11.35 3.81
C HIS A 69 8.40 10.75 3.63
N LEU A 70 8.26 9.78 2.72
CA LEU A 70 6.98 9.09 2.49
C LEU A 70 6.53 8.33 3.74
N ILE A 71 7.45 7.61 4.38
CA ILE A 71 7.20 6.89 5.62
C ILE A 71 6.85 7.88 6.76
N ALA A 72 7.63 8.95 6.92
CA ALA A 72 7.38 9.99 7.94
C ALA A 72 5.99 10.62 7.79
N HIS A 73 5.62 11.02 6.57
CA HIS A 73 4.28 11.54 6.28
C HIS A 73 3.18 10.51 6.55
N GLY A 74 3.44 9.22 6.30
CA GLY A 74 2.55 8.13 6.68
C GLY A 74 2.29 8.05 8.19
N PHE A 75 3.33 8.29 9.01
CA PHE A 75 3.16 8.42 10.47
C PHE A 75 2.33 9.64 10.85
N GLU A 76 2.62 10.80 10.27
CA GLU A 76 1.89 12.05 10.56
C GLU A 76 0.42 11.96 10.16
N SER A 77 0.13 11.27 9.06
CA SER A 77 -1.22 11.13 8.49
C SER A 77 -2.04 9.98 9.09
N GLY A 78 -1.53 9.27 10.11
CA GLY A 78 -2.28 8.20 10.75
C GLY A 78 -2.31 6.86 9.99
N VAL A 79 -1.48 6.67 8.95
CA VAL A 79 -1.49 5.46 8.09
C VAL A 79 -1.09 4.21 8.87
N PHE A 80 -0.11 4.34 9.76
CA PHE A 80 0.34 3.24 10.61
C PHE A 80 -0.45 3.23 11.92
N SER A 81 -0.91 2.06 12.35
CA SER A 81 -1.61 1.86 13.62
C SER A 81 -0.69 2.13 14.82
N ASP A 82 -1.28 2.39 15.98
CA ASP A 82 -0.52 2.60 17.21
C ASP A 82 0.32 1.38 17.59
N GLU A 83 -0.20 0.16 17.39
CA GLU A 83 0.56 -1.07 17.60
C GLU A 83 1.78 -1.16 16.67
N PHE A 84 1.63 -0.80 15.40
CA PHE A 84 2.75 -0.77 14.46
C PHE A 84 3.79 0.26 14.88
N ARG A 85 3.36 1.46 15.28
CA ARG A 85 4.25 2.54 15.77
C ARG A 85 5.06 2.08 16.98
N GLU A 86 4.39 1.49 17.96
CA GLU A 86 5.01 1.03 19.20
C GLU A 86 5.97 -0.14 18.96
N ASN A 87 5.63 -1.06 18.06
CA ASN A 87 6.53 -2.13 17.68
C ASN A 87 7.74 -1.60 16.91
N LEU A 88 7.56 -0.61 16.02
CA LEU A 88 8.68 -0.02 15.27
C LEU A 88 9.69 0.66 16.21
N LYS A 89 9.21 1.44 17.19
CA LYS A 89 10.06 2.08 18.23
C LYS A 89 10.91 1.11 19.07
N ARG A 90 10.64 -0.20 19.01
CA ARG A 90 11.40 -1.22 19.75
C ARG A 90 12.48 -1.89 18.91
N ILE A 91 12.49 -1.66 17.59
CA ILE A 91 13.38 -2.32 16.62
C ILE A 91 14.47 -1.35 16.15
N VAL A 92 14.15 -0.05 16.07
CA VAL A 92 15.10 1.06 15.94
C VAL A 92 15.45 1.65 17.30
#